data_AF-A0A9P5GQB8-F1
#
_entry.id   AF-A0A9P5GQB8-F1
#
_cell.length_a   1.000
_cell.length_b   1.000
_cell.length_c   1.000
_cell.angle_alpha   90.00
_cell.angle_beta   90.00
_cell.angle_gamma   90.00
#
_symmetry.space_group_name_H-M   'P 1'
#
loop_
_entity.id
_entity.type
_entity.pdbx_description
1 polymer ?
#
loop_
_entity_poly.entity_id
_entity_poly.type
_entity_poly.pdbx_seq_one_letter_code
_entity_poly.pdbx_strand_id
1 'polypeptide(L)'
;MDPQPRRRDPRAQSPAESSSDELAAGSDHDEAERRRASWTMQKGFTPLRPKKSGRLYSESESPDELAVDADEYWRSSRMRNRRRSASPINRTPIHDDHSQGGSDDHVEGDVTGSDENQAVNPNDNWSDRSATPLAAPPPPKPEHLNYKEKFVMRGHLRGVSAVQFSPDCTMIASAGADAALRVWDTASGRLIHVFEGHLAGISTLAWTPDGGWIATGSDDKTIRFWNVNTLRPHTKVFDGHHNYVYQIAFAPKGNILVSGSYDEAVFMWDVRRAKVMRSLPAHSDPVAGIDVVHDGTLIVSCALDGLIRIWDTLSGQCLRTLVMEDNPPATCVKFSPNGKYVLAWTLDGCIRMWSYVESRVVKTFQGHVNDKYSLSGCFGTYGPPNVTYDQPLCFAVSGSEDGSILFWDIVSKQILQRLTGHSGAVLCVHTGTLNGKRMVVSCGVDKTVRVWAEVDENATESDDDAASDGVTPTPESHSQKSTPTLDADGDNAMTDVSVVPSTTATPAEDVMME
;
A
#
# COMPACT_ATOMS: atom_id res chain seq x y z
N MET A 1 78.06 22.20 -45.41
CA MET A 1 77.93 21.24 -46.53
C MET A 1 76.56 20.60 -46.41
N ASP A 2 75.82 20.56 -47.50
CA ASP A 2 74.72 19.59 -47.74
C ASP A 2 75.32 18.16 -47.87
N PRO A 3 74.54 17.05 -47.84
CA PRO A 3 73.18 16.97 -48.37
C PRO A 3 72.10 16.19 -47.59
N GLN A 4 70.86 16.62 -47.82
CA GLN A 4 69.60 15.85 -47.79
C GLN A 4 69.54 14.80 -48.96
N PRO A 5 68.39 14.21 -49.36
CA PRO A 5 67.33 13.46 -48.65
C PRO A 5 67.05 12.08 -49.33
N ARG A 6 65.94 11.37 -49.00
CA ARG A 6 64.82 11.04 -49.97
C ARG A 6 63.89 9.86 -49.58
N ARG A 7 62.58 10.18 -49.48
CA ARG A 7 61.41 9.49 -50.12
C ARG A 7 61.05 8.06 -49.61
N ARG A 8 59.80 7.56 -49.80
CA ARG A 8 58.71 7.95 -50.73
C ARG A 8 57.30 7.56 -50.20
N ASP A 9 56.34 8.47 -50.37
CA ASP A 9 54.87 8.26 -50.44
C ASP A 9 54.46 7.32 -51.62
N PRO A 10 53.22 6.77 -51.75
CA PRO A 10 51.96 7.54 -51.63
C PRO A 10 50.61 6.84 -51.26
N ARG A 11 49.56 7.67 -50.99
CA ARG A 11 48.12 7.65 -51.45
C ARG A 11 47.41 6.34 -51.89
N ALA A 12 46.08 6.16 -51.76
CA ALA A 12 44.97 7.06 -51.36
C ALA A 12 43.60 6.34 -51.16
N GLN A 13 42.60 7.12 -50.71
CA GLN A 13 41.16 7.07 -51.07
C GLN A 13 40.26 5.91 -50.59
N SER A 14 39.36 6.28 -49.69
CA SER A 14 37.97 5.78 -49.61
C SER A 14 37.07 6.47 -50.65
N PRO A 15 35.89 5.89 -50.93
CA PRO A 15 34.67 6.70 -51.05
C PRO A 15 33.45 6.07 -50.31
N ALA A 16 32.43 6.90 -50.05
CA ALA A 16 31.05 6.51 -49.71
C ALA A 16 30.20 6.46 -51.02
N GLU A 17 28.89 6.18 -51.10
CA GLU A 17 27.76 6.08 -50.14
C GLU A 17 26.83 4.88 -50.56
N SER A 18 25.49 4.77 -50.38
CA SER A 18 24.41 5.57 -49.75
C SER A 18 23.14 4.71 -49.49
N SER A 19 22.16 5.24 -48.74
CA SER A 19 20.75 4.76 -48.61
C SER A 19 20.53 3.40 -47.88
N SER A 20 19.41 3.12 -47.18
CA SER A 20 18.11 3.81 -47.01
C SER A 20 17.54 3.61 -45.58
N ASP A 21 16.41 4.25 -45.25
CA ASP A 21 15.66 4.05 -43.99
C ASP A 21 15.13 2.62 -43.76
N GLU A 22 15.01 2.20 -42.49
CA GLU A 22 13.77 1.58 -41.99
C GLU A 22 13.59 1.67 -40.46
N LEU A 23 12.33 1.55 -40.03
CA LEU A 23 11.77 1.91 -38.72
C LEU A 23 12.35 1.15 -37.51
N ALA A 24 12.77 1.89 -36.46
CA ALA A 24 13.21 1.32 -35.18
C ALA A 24 12.16 1.44 -34.06
N ALA A 25 11.05 0.72 -34.18
CA ALA A 25 10.09 0.52 -33.08
C ALA A 25 10.44 -0.76 -32.28
N GLY A 26 11.45 -0.68 -31.41
CA GLY A 26 11.90 -1.77 -30.53
C GLY A 26 11.61 -1.50 -29.05
N SER A 27 11.27 -2.55 -28.30
CA SER A 27 10.69 -2.42 -26.94
C SER A 27 11.73 -2.39 -25.79
N ASP A 28 11.48 -1.55 -24.78
CA ASP A 28 12.24 -1.43 -23.51
C ASP A 28 12.50 -2.76 -22.76
N HIS A 29 11.77 -3.83 -23.06
CA HIS A 29 11.87 -5.12 -22.37
C HIS A 29 13.26 -5.77 -22.53
N ASP A 30 13.88 -5.62 -23.70
CA ASP A 30 15.16 -6.26 -24.05
C ASP A 30 16.34 -5.67 -23.25
N GLU A 31 16.31 -4.36 -22.97
CA GLU A 31 17.39 -3.70 -22.25
C GLU A 31 17.39 -4.06 -20.75
N ALA A 32 16.22 -4.33 -20.18
CA ALA A 32 16.06 -4.76 -18.79
C ALA A 32 16.58 -6.19 -18.54
N GLU A 33 16.54 -7.08 -19.55
CA GLU A 33 17.09 -8.43 -19.44
C GLU A 33 18.61 -8.45 -19.64
N ARG A 34 19.12 -7.69 -20.62
CA ARG A 34 20.58 -7.52 -20.83
C ARG A 34 21.28 -6.92 -19.59
N ARG A 35 20.60 -6.02 -18.85
CA ARG A 35 21.11 -5.47 -17.57
C ARG A 35 21.08 -6.46 -16.40
N ARG A 36 20.23 -7.50 -16.42
CA ARG A 36 20.29 -8.59 -15.43
C ARG A 36 21.37 -9.63 -15.79
N ALA A 37 21.42 -10.07 -17.05
CA ALA A 37 22.34 -11.09 -17.51
C ALA A 37 23.83 -10.71 -17.32
N SER A 38 24.16 -9.42 -17.44
CA SER A 38 25.51 -8.89 -17.27
C SER A 38 26.04 -8.97 -15.82
N TRP A 39 25.17 -8.94 -14.81
CA TRP A 39 25.60 -9.10 -13.40
C TRP A 39 25.82 -10.57 -13.01
N THR A 40 25.06 -11.50 -13.59
CA THR A 40 25.23 -12.94 -13.35
C THR A 40 26.53 -13.54 -13.90
N MET A 41 27.30 -12.81 -14.72
CA MET A 41 28.54 -13.30 -15.34
C MET A 41 29.86 -12.87 -14.66
N GLN A 42 29.83 -12.21 -13.50
CA GLN A 42 31.04 -11.82 -12.76
C GLN A 42 31.16 -12.40 -11.34
N LYS A 43 31.25 -13.75 -11.22
CA LYS A 43 31.85 -14.43 -10.04
C LYS A 43 32.28 -15.88 -10.31
N GLY A 44 33.08 -16.08 -11.37
CA GLY A 44 33.60 -17.40 -11.78
C GLY A 44 34.91 -17.84 -11.11
N PHE A 45 35.00 -17.86 -9.78
CA PHE A 45 36.16 -18.42 -9.06
C PHE A 45 35.74 -19.19 -7.80
N THR A 46 36.00 -20.50 -7.77
CA THR A 46 35.63 -21.40 -6.67
C THR A 46 36.87 -21.91 -5.92
N PRO A 47 37.04 -21.56 -4.62
CA PRO A 47 38.08 -22.20 -3.81
C PRO A 47 37.66 -23.62 -3.41
N LEU A 48 38.55 -24.59 -3.58
CA LEU A 48 38.31 -26.00 -3.27
C LEU A 48 38.11 -26.23 -1.77
N ARG A 49 37.04 -26.94 -1.40
CA ARG A 49 36.66 -27.24 -0.01
C ARG A 49 37.36 -28.52 0.48
N PRO A 50 38.21 -28.48 1.54
CA PRO A 50 38.81 -29.69 2.10
C PRO A 50 37.77 -30.64 2.71
N LYS A 51 38.09 -31.94 2.74
CA LYS A 51 37.22 -32.99 3.31
C LYS A 51 37.21 -32.92 4.85
N LYS A 52 36.07 -33.27 5.46
CA LYS A 52 35.95 -33.44 6.92
C LYS A 52 36.83 -34.60 7.42
N SER A 53 37.62 -34.35 8.47
CA SER A 53 38.04 -35.35 9.45
C SER A 53 37.27 -35.14 10.77
N GLY A 54 37.37 -36.07 11.72
CA GLY A 54 36.47 -36.14 12.88
C GLY A 54 37.01 -35.53 14.18
N ARG A 55 36.06 -35.02 14.99
CA ARG A 55 36.05 -34.86 16.47
C ARG A 55 37.37 -34.74 17.24
N LEU A 56 37.48 -33.67 18.04
CA LEU A 56 37.73 -33.77 19.50
C LEU A 56 37.25 -32.50 20.23
N TYR A 57 37.15 -32.54 21.56
CA TYR A 57 36.69 -31.45 22.43
C TYR A 57 37.84 -30.56 22.93
N SER A 58 37.57 -29.27 23.16
CA SER A 58 38.21 -28.46 24.23
C SER A 58 37.32 -27.25 24.56
N GLU A 59 37.60 -26.57 25.67
CA GLU A 59 36.75 -25.55 26.30
C GLU A 59 37.30 -24.12 26.12
N SER A 60 36.61 -23.12 26.71
CA SER A 60 36.92 -21.67 26.77
C SER A 60 36.77 -20.90 25.44
N GLU A 61 36.29 -19.65 25.41
CA GLU A 61 35.74 -18.79 26.48
C GLU A 61 34.67 -17.83 25.90
N SER A 62 33.78 -17.31 26.75
CA SER A 62 32.70 -16.38 26.37
C SER A 62 32.96 -14.99 26.96
N PRO A 63 32.44 -13.93 26.32
CA PRO A 63 31.51 -13.09 27.09
C PRO A 63 30.30 -12.63 26.25
N ASP A 64 29.15 -13.27 26.46
CA ASP A 64 27.84 -12.85 25.94
C ASP A 64 26.82 -12.80 27.09
N GLU A 65 26.99 -11.83 27.99
CA GLU A 65 26.01 -11.49 29.05
C GLU A 65 25.25 -10.21 28.68
N LEU A 66 24.04 -10.06 29.26
CA LEU A 66 23.04 -9.00 29.02
C LEU A 66 22.05 -9.21 27.85
N ALA A 67 21.90 -10.43 27.35
CA ALA A 67 20.64 -10.87 26.77
C ALA A 67 19.55 -10.99 27.86
N VAL A 68 18.85 -9.89 28.15
CA VAL A 68 17.75 -9.88 29.14
C VAL A 68 16.58 -10.70 28.62
N ASP A 69 16.08 -11.64 29.42
CA ASP A 69 15.10 -12.64 28.97
C ASP A 69 13.79 -12.00 28.48
N ALA A 70 13.49 -12.17 27.19
CA ALA A 70 12.34 -11.56 26.54
C ALA A 70 11.00 -12.00 27.17
N ASP A 71 10.95 -13.17 27.79
CA ASP A 71 9.78 -13.67 28.50
C ASP A 71 9.51 -12.89 29.80
N GLU A 72 10.53 -12.32 30.45
CA GLU A 72 10.39 -11.47 31.63
C GLU A 72 9.80 -10.09 31.26
N TYR A 73 10.10 -9.56 30.08
CA TYR A 73 9.46 -8.34 29.56
C TYR A 73 7.93 -8.52 29.43
N TRP A 74 7.48 -9.64 28.86
CA TRP A 74 6.04 -9.92 28.73
C TRP A 74 5.36 -10.23 30.07
N ARG A 75 6.06 -10.84 31.04
CA ARG A 75 5.56 -11.06 32.41
C ARG A 75 5.44 -9.75 33.20
N SER A 76 6.45 -8.89 33.13
CA SER A 76 6.47 -7.60 33.86
C SER A 76 5.46 -6.57 33.29
N SER A 77 5.22 -6.58 31.97
CA SER A 77 4.16 -5.79 31.34
C SER A 77 2.77 -6.12 31.90
N ARG A 78 2.45 -7.43 32.05
CA ARG A 78 1.19 -7.90 32.66
C ARG A 78 1.03 -7.46 34.13
N MET A 79 2.14 -7.31 34.87
CA MET A 79 2.10 -6.77 36.25
C MET A 79 1.89 -5.25 36.29
N ARG A 80 2.49 -4.47 35.38
CA ARG A 80 2.34 -3.00 35.35
C ARG A 80 0.90 -2.56 35.08
N ASN A 81 0.16 -3.24 34.21
CA ASN A 81 -1.26 -2.93 33.95
C ASN A 81 -2.21 -3.25 35.11
N ARG A 82 -1.77 -3.91 36.19
CA ARG A 82 -2.54 -4.10 37.43
C ARG A 82 -2.29 -3.02 38.50
N ARG A 83 -1.52 -1.95 38.20
CA ARG A 83 -1.23 -0.85 39.15
C ARG A 83 -1.44 0.56 38.58
N ARG A 84 -2.55 0.79 37.85
CA ARG A 84 -3.05 2.14 37.49
C ARG A 84 -4.57 2.26 37.57
N SER A 85 -5.13 2.00 38.75
CA SER A 85 -6.56 2.20 39.05
C SER A 85 -6.78 2.51 40.54
N ALA A 86 -6.25 3.63 41.02
CA ALA A 86 -6.53 4.14 42.37
C ALA A 86 -6.42 5.67 42.43
N SER A 87 -7.52 6.33 42.75
CA SER A 87 -7.57 7.67 43.38
C SER A 87 -8.89 7.76 44.17
N PRO A 88 -8.94 8.49 45.31
CA PRO A 88 -9.82 8.09 46.41
C PRO A 88 -11.01 9.02 46.64
N ILE A 89 -12.05 8.49 47.29
CA ILE A 89 -13.10 9.28 47.97
C ILE A 89 -13.29 8.69 49.39
N ASN A 90 -13.29 9.57 50.40
CA ASN A 90 -13.40 9.20 51.82
C ASN A 90 -14.87 9.01 52.27
N ARG A 91 -15.05 8.43 53.47
CA ARG A 91 -16.35 8.04 54.04
C ARG A 91 -16.87 9.01 55.13
N THR A 92 -18.21 9.11 55.20
CA THR A 92 -19.06 9.34 56.41
C THR A 92 -18.92 10.70 57.14
N PRO A 93 -20.01 11.21 57.78
CA PRO A 93 -20.49 10.74 59.09
C PRO A 93 -21.98 10.28 59.11
N ILE A 94 -22.54 10.05 60.32
CA ILE A 94 -23.82 9.40 60.68
C ILE A 94 -24.61 10.29 61.69
N HIS A 95 -25.88 9.93 61.99
CA HIS A 95 -26.87 10.45 62.99
C HIS A 95 -28.01 11.30 62.38
N ASP A 96 -29.26 11.31 62.84
CA ASP A 96 -30.06 10.50 63.83
C ASP A 96 -31.57 10.82 63.59
N ASP A 97 -32.62 10.17 64.14
CA ASP A 97 -32.90 8.90 64.85
C ASP A 97 -34.43 8.61 64.64
N HIS A 98 -34.98 7.45 65.09
CA HIS A 98 -36.20 7.42 65.92
C HIS A 98 -36.57 5.99 66.41
N SER A 99 -36.11 5.64 67.61
CA SER A 99 -36.86 4.97 68.71
C SER A 99 -37.89 3.83 68.45
N GLN A 100 -37.59 2.65 69.04
CA GLN A 100 -38.51 1.68 69.72
C GLN A 100 -39.53 0.85 68.87
N GLY A 101 -39.81 -0.43 69.18
CA GLY A 101 -39.16 -1.35 70.15
C GLY A 101 -40.00 -2.61 70.49
N GLY A 102 -39.33 -3.74 70.78
CA GLY A 102 -39.93 -5.01 71.26
C GLY A 102 -40.59 -5.90 70.18
N SER A 103 -40.81 -7.20 70.39
CA SER A 103 -40.26 -8.13 71.40
C SER A 103 -40.47 -9.61 70.98
N ASP A 104 -39.71 -10.55 71.57
CA ASP A 104 -39.98 -12.00 71.74
C ASP A 104 -40.15 -12.88 70.45
N ASP A 105 -39.95 -14.22 70.43
CA ASP A 105 -39.40 -15.19 71.41
C ASP A 105 -38.74 -16.41 70.69
N HIS A 106 -38.24 -17.39 71.45
CA HIS A 106 -37.65 -18.66 71.00
C HIS A 106 -38.65 -19.70 70.45
N VAL A 107 -38.15 -20.72 69.69
CA VAL A 107 -38.18 -22.19 70.02
C VAL A 107 -37.70 -23.06 68.84
N GLU A 108 -37.14 -24.25 69.12
CA GLU A 108 -36.71 -25.28 68.15
C GLU A 108 -37.69 -26.48 68.05
N GLY A 109 -37.56 -27.31 67.00
CA GLY A 109 -38.06 -28.69 66.93
C GLY A 109 -39.48 -28.88 66.35
N ASP A 110 -39.93 -30.09 66.00
CA ASP A 110 -39.19 -31.36 65.78
C ASP A 110 -40.04 -32.32 64.88
N VAL A 111 -39.53 -33.53 64.64
CA VAL A 111 -40.01 -34.68 63.83
C VAL A 111 -41.50 -35.09 63.98
N THR A 112 -41.95 -35.93 63.02
CA THR A 112 -43.24 -36.64 62.80
C THR A 112 -44.19 -35.96 61.80
N GLY A 113 -45.02 -36.69 61.03
CA GLY A 113 -45.23 -38.15 60.93
C GLY A 113 -45.86 -38.55 59.59
N SER A 114 -46.12 -39.84 59.38
CA SER A 114 -46.75 -40.37 58.16
C SER A 114 -48.28 -40.22 58.16
N ASP A 115 -48.90 -40.20 56.98
CA ASP A 115 -49.71 -41.35 56.51
C ASP A 115 -50.18 -41.17 55.05
N GLU A 116 -50.64 -42.26 54.43
CA GLU A 116 -50.95 -42.35 52.99
C GLU A 116 -52.44 -42.10 52.66
N ASN A 117 -52.72 -41.97 51.36
CA ASN A 117 -54.03 -41.96 50.68
C ASN A 117 -54.82 -40.64 50.73
N GLN A 118 -54.96 -39.99 49.56
CA GLN A 118 -56.11 -40.29 48.69
C GLN A 118 -55.98 -39.72 47.26
N ALA A 119 -56.73 -40.36 46.35
CA ALA A 119 -57.27 -39.86 45.07
C ALA A 119 -56.40 -38.94 44.17
N VAL A 120 -55.98 -39.49 43.02
CA VAL A 120 -55.58 -38.68 41.84
C VAL A 120 -56.75 -37.80 41.41
N ASN A 121 -56.56 -36.48 41.42
CA ASN A 121 -57.55 -35.51 40.93
C ASN A 121 -57.04 -34.90 39.61
N PRO A 122 -57.70 -35.08 38.44
CA PRO A 122 -57.03 -34.94 37.13
C PRO A 122 -56.73 -33.51 36.65
N ASN A 123 -56.77 -32.50 37.51
CA ASN A 123 -56.98 -31.11 37.09
C ASN A 123 -56.03 -30.08 37.74
N ASP A 124 -54.88 -30.52 38.26
CA ASP A 124 -53.81 -29.58 38.62
C ASP A 124 -53.18 -28.97 37.36
N ASN A 125 -53.42 -27.67 37.22
CA ASN A 125 -53.03 -26.87 36.07
C ASN A 125 -51.50 -26.84 35.93
N TRP A 126 -50.97 -27.46 34.87
CA TRP A 126 -49.55 -27.38 34.53
C TRP A 126 -49.21 -25.93 34.19
N SER A 127 -48.71 -25.18 35.17
CA SER A 127 -48.29 -23.80 35.00
C SER A 127 -47.11 -23.76 34.02
N ASP A 128 -47.42 -23.44 32.77
CA ASP A 128 -46.54 -23.44 31.61
C ASP A 128 -45.20 -22.78 31.97
N ARG A 129 -44.14 -23.59 32.01
CA ARG A 129 -42.76 -23.08 32.10
C ARG A 129 -42.39 -22.56 30.72
N SER A 130 -42.94 -21.38 30.39
CA SER A 130 -42.77 -20.67 29.12
C SER A 130 -41.32 -20.81 28.66
N ALA A 131 -41.10 -21.61 27.62
CA ALA A 131 -39.75 -21.95 27.20
C ALA A 131 -38.97 -20.67 26.90
N THR A 132 -37.84 -20.47 27.58
CA THR A 132 -36.98 -19.30 27.38
C THR A 132 -36.73 -19.16 25.88
N PRO A 133 -37.12 -18.03 25.24
CA PRO A 133 -37.05 -17.93 23.79
C PRO A 133 -35.65 -18.27 23.31
N LEU A 134 -35.54 -19.32 22.49
CA LEU A 134 -34.28 -19.66 21.85
C LEU A 134 -33.81 -18.43 21.10
N ALA A 135 -32.60 -17.96 21.41
CA ALA A 135 -32.03 -16.79 20.76
C ALA A 135 -32.11 -17.01 19.24
N ALA A 136 -32.64 -16.02 18.53
CA ALA A 136 -32.78 -16.10 17.08
C ALA A 136 -31.41 -16.45 16.47
N PRO A 137 -31.34 -17.39 15.51
CA PRO A 137 -30.08 -17.81 14.94
C PRO A 137 -29.33 -16.58 14.38
N PRO A 138 -28.00 -16.51 14.55
CA PRO A 138 -27.25 -15.36 14.06
C PRO A 138 -27.50 -15.19 12.56
N PRO A 139 -27.67 -13.94 12.07
CA PRO A 139 -28.04 -13.68 10.69
C PRO A 139 -27.06 -14.34 9.72
N PRO A 140 -27.52 -14.85 8.57
CA PRO A 140 -26.67 -15.58 7.64
C PRO A 140 -25.48 -14.71 7.21
N LYS A 141 -24.29 -15.31 7.21
CA LYS A 141 -23.07 -14.67 6.71
C LYS A 141 -23.15 -14.58 5.18
N PRO A 142 -22.90 -13.41 4.55
CA PRO A 142 -22.83 -13.32 3.09
C PRO A 142 -21.70 -14.19 2.52
N GLU A 143 -22.02 -14.94 1.47
CA GLU A 143 -21.08 -15.85 0.79
C GLU A 143 -20.26 -15.13 -0.30
N HIS A 144 -20.73 -13.96 -0.76
CA HIS A 144 -20.13 -13.18 -1.83
C HIS A 144 -20.02 -11.68 -1.48
N LEU A 145 -19.23 -10.96 -2.27
CA LEU A 145 -19.18 -9.49 -2.30
C LEU A 145 -19.70 -9.00 -3.67
N ASN A 146 -20.25 -7.79 -3.72
CA ASN A 146 -20.80 -7.18 -4.93
C ASN A 146 -20.12 -5.84 -5.27
N TYR A 147 -18.78 -5.83 -5.32
CA TYR A 147 -18.06 -4.69 -5.89
C TYR A 147 -18.25 -4.66 -7.41
N LYS A 148 -18.56 -3.49 -7.96
CA LYS A 148 -18.65 -3.23 -9.42
C LYS A 148 -17.76 -2.03 -9.78
N GLU A 149 -17.26 -1.99 -11.01
CA GLU A 149 -16.44 -0.87 -11.49
C GLU A 149 -17.29 0.42 -11.53
N LYS A 150 -16.84 1.48 -10.86
CA LYS A 150 -17.46 2.82 -10.90
C LYS A 150 -16.69 3.76 -11.84
N PHE A 151 -15.36 3.76 -11.76
CA PHE A 151 -14.52 4.66 -12.56
C PHE A 151 -13.24 3.99 -13.06
N VAL A 152 -12.85 4.29 -14.32
CA VAL A 152 -11.51 4.00 -14.87
C VAL A 152 -10.77 5.31 -15.09
N MET A 153 -9.94 5.67 -14.13
CA MET A 153 -9.16 6.91 -14.14
C MET A 153 -7.89 6.71 -14.97
N ARG A 154 -7.66 7.62 -15.93
CA ARG A 154 -6.56 7.58 -16.90
C ARG A 154 -5.77 8.88 -16.87
N GLY A 155 -4.46 8.80 -17.02
CA GLY A 155 -3.58 9.98 -17.04
C GLY A 155 -2.12 9.71 -16.71
N HIS A 156 -1.80 8.57 -16.07
CA HIS A 156 -0.40 8.13 -15.97
C HIS A 156 0.12 7.67 -17.35
N LEU A 157 1.37 8.02 -17.65
CA LEU A 157 2.02 7.74 -18.94
C LEU A 157 2.70 6.36 -18.95
N ARG A 158 3.02 5.84 -17.76
CA ARG A 158 3.65 4.53 -17.50
C ARG A 158 2.86 3.79 -16.40
N GLY A 159 3.31 2.60 -16.00
CA GLY A 159 2.60 1.79 -15.01
C GLY A 159 2.45 2.49 -13.65
N VAL A 160 1.31 2.29 -13.00
CA VAL A 160 0.99 2.89 -11.69
C VAL A 160 1.37 1.90 -10.60
N SER A 161 2.30 2.30 -9.73
CA SER A 161 2.94 1.44 -8.72
C SER A 161 2.13 1.38 -7.42
N ALA A 162 1.59 2.52 -6.98
CA ALA A 162 0.91 2.67 -5.71
C ALA A 162 -0.37 3.50 -5.84
N VAL A 163 -1.39 3.13 -5.07
CA VAL A 163 -2.63 3.89 -4.93
C VAL A 163 -3.16 3.80 -3.49
N GLN A 164 -3.68 4.92 -2.96
CA GLN A 164 -4.24 4.96 -1.62
C GLN A 164 -5.37 6.00 -1.49
N PHE A 165 -6.46 5.64 -0.82
CA PHE A 165 -7.44 6.61 -0.33
C PHE A 165 -6.82 7.51 0.75
N SER A 166 -7.27 8.76 0.85
CA SER A 166 -7.02 9.62 2.00
C SER A 166 -7.68 9.05 3.27
N PRO A 167 -7.27 9.48 4.49
CA PRO A 167 -7.81 8.94 5.74
C PRO A 167 -9.33 9.08 5.90
N ASP A 168 -9.92 10.10 5.26
CA ASP A 168 -11.36 10.38 5.19
C ASP A 168 -12.05 9.80 3.92
N CYS A 169 -11.29 9.13 3.05
CA CYS A 169 -11.73 8.58 1.77
C CYS A 169 -12.37 9.59 0.79
N THR A 170 -12.14 10.90 0.95
CA THR A 170 -12.61 11.91 -0.02
C THR A 170 -11.71 11.98 -1.25
N MET A 171 -10.41 11.71 -1.11
CA MET A 171 -9.42 11.75 -2.20
C MET A 171 -8.78 10.37 -2.44
N ILE A 172 -8.32 10.15 -3.67
CA ILE A 172 -7.40 9.06 -4.05
C ILE A 172 -6.07 9.68 -4.45
N ALA A 173 -4.96 9.19 -3.89
CA ALA A 173 -3.61 9.44 -4.41
C ALA A 173 -3.14 8.25 -5.25
N SER A 174 -2.54 8.49 -6.40
CA SER A 174 -1.86 7.46 -7.21
C SER A 174 -0.51 7.95 -7.72
N ALA A 175 0.48 7.07 -7.77
CA ALA A 175 1.82 7.39 -8.27
C ALA A 175 2.39 6.24 -9.12
N GLY A 176 3.36 6.54 -9.98
CA GLY A 176 3.84 5.57 -10.95
C GLY A 176 5.26 5.80 -11.50
N ALA A 177 5.62 4.93 -12.44
CA ALA A 177 6.92 4.92 -13.12
C ALA A 177 7.13 6.11 -14.09
N ASP A 178 6.17 7.04 -14.14
CA ASP A 178 6.21 8.32 -14.86
C ASP A 178 6.60 9.52 -13.95
N ALA A 179 7.08 9.25 -12.74
CA ALA A 179 7.56 10.24 -11.74
C ALA A 179 6.49 11.23 -11.21
N ALA A 180 5.23 11.07 -11.62
CA ALA A 180 4.12 11.92 -11.23
C ALA A 180 3.30 11.31 -10.08
N LEU A 181 2.88 12.15 -9.14
CA LEU A 181 1.81 11.87 -8.18
C LEU A 181 0.53 12.56 -8.69
N ARG A 182 -0.57 11.82 -8.80
CA ARG A 182 -1.90 12.34 -9.17
C ARG A 182 -2.85 12.20 -7.99
N VAL A 183 -3.71 13.20 -7.81
CA VAL A 183 -4.76 13.18 -6.78
C VAL A 183 -6.12 13.37 -7.44
N TRP A 184 -7.05 12.48 -7.12
CA TRP A 184 -8.37 12.35 -7.73
C TRP A 184 -9.47 12.49 -6.67
N ASP A 185 -10.63 12.98 -7.07
CA ASP A 185 -11.84 13.03 -6.25
C ASP A 185 -12.50 11.64 -6.20
N THR A 186 -12.77 11.11 -5.02
CA THR A 186 -13.33 9.75 -4.86
C THR A 186 -14.80 9.68 -5.29
N ALA A 187 -15.56 10.77 -5.14
CA ALA A 187 -16.99 10.78 -5.45
C ALA A 187 -17.25 10.71 -6.97
N SER A 188 -16.49 11.49 -7.76
CA SER A 188 -16.68 11.72 -9.20
C SER A 188 -15.57 11.16 -10.10
N GLY A 189 -14.47 10.63 -9.55
CA GLY A 189 -13.34 10.09 -10.31
C GLY A 189 -12.52 11.13 -11.07
N ARG A 190 -12.74 12.43 -10.82
CA ARG A 190 -12.06 13.52 -11.52
C ARG A 190 -10.66 13.76 -10.97
N LEU A 191 -9.69 14.00 -11.87
CA LEU A 191 -8.36 14.47 -11.50
C LEU A 191 -8.47 15.88 -10.91
N ILE A 192 -7.97 16.07 -9.68
CA ILE A 192 -7.92 17.39 -9.01
C ILE A 192 -6.52 17.99 -9.14
N HIS A 193 -5.48 17.21 -8.87
CA HIS A 193 -4.09 17.69 -8.78
C HIS A 193 -3.10 16.76 -9.47
N VAL A 194 -2.01 17.35 -9.97
CA VAL A 194 -0.80 16.66 -10.43
C VAL A 194 0.38 17.29 -9.71
N PHE A 195 1.26 16.44 -9.18
CA PHE A 195 2.47 16.81 -8.48
C PHE A 195 3.67 16.18 -9.19
N GLU A 196 4.60 17.03 -9.63
CA GLU A 196 5.79 16.67 -10.38
C GLU A 196 7.04 17.20 -9.64
N GLY A 197 8.18 16.53 -9.82
CA GLY A 197 9.46 16.97 -9.27
C GLY A 197 10.35 15.88 -8.69
N HIS A 198 9.87 14.63 -8.57
CA HIS A 198 10.78 13.47 -8.51
C HIS A 198 11.54 13.33 -9.83
N LEU A 199 12.77 12.82 -9.78
CA LEU A 199 13.65 12.71 -10.95
C LEU A 199 13.59 11.32 -11.63
N ALA A 200 12.87 10.37 -11.03
CA ALA A 200 12.66 9.03 -11.55
C ALA A 200 11.30 8.49 -11.05
N GLY A 201 10.98 7.23 -11.37
CA GLY A 201 9.71 6.59 -10.99
C GLY A 201 9.42 6.69 -9.49
N ILE A 202 8.15 6.86 -9.14
CA ILE A 202 7.68 6.74 -7.77
C ILE A 202 7.26 5.28 -7.58
N SER A 203 7.80 4.60 -6.57
CA SER A 203 7.49 3.19 -6.27
C SER A 203 6.46 3.04 -5.15
N THR A 204 6.28 4.07 -4.32
CA THR A 204 5.41 4.01 -3.14
C THR A 204 4.87 5.39 -2.74
N LEU A 205 3.70 5.41 -2.09
CA LEU A 205 3.10 6.60 -1.49
C LEU A 205 2.41 6.26 -0.17
N ALA A 206 2.27 7.26 0.70
CA ALA A 206 1.47 7.16 1.92
C ALA A 206 0.84 8.51 2.27
N TRP A 207 -0.42 8.52 2.71
CA TRP A 207 -1.04 9.70 3.32
C TRP A 207 -0.56 9.90 4.76
N THR A 208 -0.40 11.16 5.15
CA THR A 208 -0.30 11.54 6.56
C THR A 208 -1.63 11.24 7.29
N PRO A 209 -1.61 10.89 8.59
CA PRO A 209 -2.84 10.58 9.34
C PRO A 209 -3.86 11.72 9.47
N ASP A 210 -3.47 12.96 9.19
CA ASP A 210 -4.35 14.14 9.15
C ASP A 210 -4.89 14.46 7.74
N GLY A 211 -4.49 13.69 6.72
CA GLY A 211 -4.85 13.92 5.31
C GLY A 211 -4.20 15.15 4.67
N GLY A 212 -3.42 15.96 5.41
CA GLY A 212 -2.92 17.24 4.93
C GLY A 212 -1.76 17.14 3.92
N TRP A 213 -1.05 16.01 3.94
CA TRP A 213 0.11 15.73 3.09
C TRP A 213 0.12 14.29 2.56
N ILE A 214 0.69 14.12 1.36
CA ILE A 214 1.09 12.82 0.80
C ILE A 214 2.62 12.75 0.84
N ALA A 215 3.19 11.65 1.31
CA ALA A 215 4.60 11.32 1.10
C ALA A 215 4.75 10.35 -0.09
N THR A 216 5.86 10.43 -0.82
CA THR A 216 6.20 9.56 -1.95
C THR A 216 7.67 9.12 -1.88
N GLY A 217 7.93 7.84 -2.14
CA GLY A 217 9.28 7.26 -2.25
C GLY A 217 9.60 6.87 -3.68
N SER A 218 10.82 7.17 -4.15
CA SER A 218 11.20 7.10 -5.56
C SER A 218 12.52 6.39 -5.82
N ASP A 219 12.66 5.93 -7.05
CA ASP A 219 13.91 5.47 -7.66
C ASP A 219 14.96 6.60 -7.76
N ASP A 220 14.57 7.88 -7.56
CA ASP A 220 15.52 8.99 -7.37
C ASP A 220 16.23 8.97 -6.00
N LYS A 221 15.97 7.92 -5.20
CA LYS A 221 16.52 7.64 -3.85
C LYS A 221 16.00 8.55 -2.75
N THR A 222 15.11 9.49 -3.09
CA THR A 222 14.57 10.45 -2.12
C THR A 222 13.14 10.14 -1.72
N ILE A 223 12.73 10.72 -0.59
CA ILE A 223 11.33 10.85 -0.22
C ILE A 223 10.92 12.31 -0.34
N ARG A 224 9.74 12.56 -0.94
CA ARG A 224 9.15 13.90 -1.04
C ARG A 224 7.79 13.93 -0.35
N PHE A 225 7.38 15.14 0.01
CA PHE A 225 6.12 15.43 0.70
C PHE A 225 5.38 16.49 -0.10
N TRP A 226 4.07 16.32 -0.27
CA TRP A 226 3.22 17.17 -1.10
C TRP A 226 2.00 17.61 -0.28
N ASN A 227 1.80 18.92 -0.12
CA ASN A 227 0.66 19.45 0.61
C ASN A 227 -0.54 19.59 -0.33
N VAL A 228 -1.62 18.84 -0.06
CA VAL A 228 -2.83 18.84 -0.91
C VAL A 228 -3.67 20.11 -0.74
N ASN A 229 -3.51 20.85 0.37
CA ASN A 229 -4.26 22.08 0.64
C ASN A 229 -3.59 23.32 0.03
N THR A 230 -2.24 23.38 0.00
CA THR A 230 -1.48 24.52 -0.53
C THR A 230 -0.89 24.29 -1.92
N LEU A 231 -1.06 23.08 -2.47
CA LEU A 231 -0.54 22.64 -3.78
C LEU A 231 0.96 22.88 -3.95
N ARG A 232 1.75 22.54 -2.92
CA ARG A 232 3.20 22.76 -2.91
C ARG A 232 3.96 21.53 -2.37
N PRO A 233 5.14 21.21 -2.94
CA PRO A 233 6.07 20.31 -2.28
C PRO A 233 6.58 20.91 -0.98
N HIS A 234 6.97 20.04 -0.04
CA HIS A 234 7.71 20.42 1.15
C HIS A 234 9.08 21.01 0.76
N THR A 235 9.52 22.03 1.48
CA THR A 235 10.76 22.78 1.18
C THR A 235 12.05 21.97 1.39
N LYS A 236 11.96 20.83 2.07
CA LYS A 236 13.05 19.86 2.21
C LYS A 236 12.65 18.53 1.61
N VAL A 237 13.53 18.00 0.77
CA VAL A 237 13.56 16.59 0.39
C VAL A 237 14.10 15.78 1.57
N PHE A 238 13.61 14.56 1.74
CA PHE A 238 14.10 13.59 2.72
C PHE A 238 15.14 12.72 1.99
N ASP A 239 16.41 13.02 2.26
CA ASP A 239 17.58 12.45 1.60
C ASP A 239 18.43 11.63 2.59
N GLY A 240 19.09 10.58 2.10
CA GLY A 240 19.96 9.69 2.89
C GLY A 240 19.89 8.19 2.56
N HIS A 241 18.89 7.73 1.80
CA HIS A 241 18.92 6.38 1.24
C HIS A 241 19.90 6.33 0.05
N HIS A 242 20.63 5.23 -0.08
CA HIS A 242 21.67 5.07 -1.10
C HIS A 242 21.15 4.38 -2.36
N ASN A 243 19.90 3.92 -2.35
CA ASN A 243 19.25 3.26 -3.48
C ASN A 243 17.72 3.56 -3.50
N TYR A 244 17.00 2.99 -4.47
CA TYR A 244 15.56 3.26 -4.68
C TYR A 244 14.72 3.10 -3.40
N VAL A 245 13.87 4.07 -3.09
CA VAL A 245 12.97 3.99 -1.92
C VAL A 245 11.68 3.29 -2.35
N TYR A 246 11.50 2.07 -1.86
CA TYR A 246 10.55 1.12 -2.44
C TYR A 246 9.24 0.97 -1.66
N GLN A 247 9.27 1.13 -0.32
CA GLN A 247 8.05 1.20 0.48
C GLN A 247 8.19 2.21 1.62
N ILE A 248 7.12 2.97 1.91
CA ILE A 248 7.03 3.88 3.05
C ILE A 248 5.76 3.64 3.89
N ALA A 249 5.80 4.02 5.16
CA ALA A 249 4.62 4.00 6.04
C ALA A 249 4.74 5.07 7.14
N PHE A 250 3.64 5.74 7.48
CA PHE A 250 3.59 6.65 8.62
C PHE A 250 3.30 5.91 9.92
N ALA A 251 3.91 6.35 11.02
CA ALA A 251 3.38 6.03 12.34
C ALA A 251 2.03 6.76 12.55
N PRO A 252 1.07 6.19 13.29
CA PRO A 252 -0.30 6.75 13.46
C PRO A 252 -0.38 8.20 13.99
N LYS A 253 0.71 8.74 14.56
CA LYS A 253 0.81 10.12 15.06
C LYS A 253 1.39 11.11 14.04
N GLY A 254 1.71 10.66 12.82
CA GLY A 254 2.24 11.48 11.72
C GLY A 254 3.66 12.05 11.92
N ASN A 255 4.25 11.93 13.12
CA ASN A 255 5.54 12.53 13.46
C ASN A 255 6.76 11.67 13.07
N ILE A 256 6.55 10.39 12.76
CA ILE A 256 7.56 9.46 12.25
C ILE A 256 7.07 8.92 10.90
N LEU A 257 7.94 8.96 9.90
CA LEU A 257 7.84 8.16 8.69
C LEU A 257 8.86 7.01 8.79
N VAL A 258 8.53 5.86 8.24
CA VAL A 258 9.41 4.70 8.08
C VAL A 258 9.54 4.41 6.58
N SER A 259 10.74 4.07 6.11
CA SER A 259 11.01 3.73 4.71
C SER A 259 11.93 2.54 4.55
N GLY A 260 11.76 1.81 3.45
CA GLY A 260 12.59 0.68 3.04
C GLY A 260 13.08 0.87 1.62
N SER A 261 14.28 0.37 1.34
CA SER A 261 15.00 0.65 0.10
C SER A 261 15.72 -0.57 -0.45
N TYR A 262 16.11 -0.46 -1.73
CA TYR A 262 17.10 -1.30 -2.38
C TYR A 262 18.54 -1.12 -1.83
N ASP A 263 18.74 -0.38 -0.73
CA ASP A 263 19.97 -0.34 0.07
C ASP A 263 19.92 -1.26 1.32
N GLU A 264 18.97 -2.21 1.34
CA GLU A 264 18.81 -3.28 2.35
C GLU A 264 18.44 -2.76 3.77
N ALA A 265 18.31 -1.45 3.94
CA ALA A 265 18.05 -0.80 5.21
C ALA A 265 16.60 -0.31 5.37
N VAL A 266 16.17 -0.18 6.63
CA VAL A 266 14.93 0.50 7.01
C VAL A 266 15.29 1.78 7.76
N PHE A 267 14.85 2.93 7.28
CA PHE A 267 15.12 4.22 7.89
C PHE A 267 13.87 4.76 8.60
N MET A 268 14.09 5.39 9.75
CA MET A 268 13.07 6.14 10.50
C MET A 268 13.37 7.63 10.41
N TRP A 269 12.36 8.48 10.17
CA TRP A 269 12.53 9.90 9.90
C TRP A 269 11.70 10.79 10.83
N ASP A 270 12.30 11.88 11.33
CA ASP A 270 11.58 12.99 11.97
C ASP A 270 10.94 13.82 10.86
N VAL A 271 9.62 13.70 10.73
CA VAL A 271 8.82 14.32 9.66
C VAL A 271 8.91 15.85 9.71
N ARG A 272 9.04 16.45 10.90
CA ARG A 272 9.13 17.91 11.06
C ARG A 272 10.53 18.44 10.74
N ARG A 273 11.57 17.65 11.01
CA ARG A 273 12.96 18.04 10.71
C ARG A 273 13.37 17.73 9.26
N ALA A 274 12.73 16.74 8.62
CA ALA A 274 13.19 16.05 7.43
C ALA A 274 14.62 15.51 7.61
N LYS A 275 14.78 14.61 8.58
CA LYS A 275 16.06 13.95 8.91
C LYS A 275 15.85 12.52 9.38
N VAL A 276 16.78 11.65 9.03
CA VAL A 276 16.91 10.31 9.62
C VAL A 276 17.09 10.43 11.14
N MET A 277 16.23 9.75 11.90
CA MET A 277 16.36 9.52 13.34
C MET A 277 17.17 8.26 13.64
N ARG A 278 16.99 7.22 12.81
CA ARG A 278 17.63 5.91 12.96
C ARG A 278 17.70 5.21 11.60
N SER A 279 18.81 4.52 11.36
CA SER A 279 18.92 3.48 10.34
C SER A 279 18.88 2.11 11.03
N LEU A 280 18.14 1.16 10.45
CA LEU A 280 18.11 -0.24 10.84
C LEU A 280 18.81 -1.04 9.72
N PRO A 281 19.86 -1.82 10.01
CA PRO A 281 20.43 -2.78 9.06
C PRO A 281 19.45 -3.95 8.91
N ALA A 282 18.49 -3.77 8.01
CA ALA A 282 17.18 -4.40 8.16
C ALA A 282 17.10 -5.77 7.53
N HIS A 283 17.70 -5.98 6.36
CA HIS A 283 17.66 -7.21 5.57
C HIS A 283 19.02 -7.47 4.92
N SER A 284 19.14 -8.51 4.09
CA SER A 284 20.32 -8.76 3.22
C SER A 284 19.99 -8.74 1.73
N ASP A 285 18.84 -8.14 1.39
CA ASP A 285 18.27 -7.98 0.06
C ASP A 285 17.33 -6.75 0.08
N PRO A 286 16.90 -6.22 -1.07
CA PRO A 286 15.99 -5.08 -1.15
C PRO A 286 14.74 -5.20 -0.28
N VAL A 287 14.49 -4.19 0.56
CA VAL A 287 13.31 -4.13 1.44
C VAL A 287 12.08 -3.82 0.60
N ALA A 288 11.21 -4.82 0.45
CA ALA A 288 10.07 -4.79 -0.45
C ALA A 288 8.79 -4.29 0.23
N GLY A 289 8.58 -4.62 1.51
CA GLY A 289 7.38 -4.26 2.26
C GLY A 289 7.66 -3.66 3.62
N ILE A 290 6.85 -2.66 4.03
CA ILE A 290 6.84 -2.06 5.37
C ILE A 290 5.40 -1.75 5.79
N ASP A 291 5.14 -1.89 7.09
CA ASP A 291 3.97 -1.31 7.74
C ASP A 291 4.26 -0.91 9.20
N VAL A 292 3.42 -0.05 9.77
CA VAL A 292 3.48 0.35 11.19
C VAL A 292 2.16 0.00 11.87
N VAL A 293 2.22 -0.64 13.03
CA VAL A 293 1.02 -1.08 13.76
C VAL A 293 0.19 0.12 14.25
N HIS A 294 -1.12 -0.08 14.45
CA HIS A 294 -2.09 0.99 14.71
C HIS A 294 -1.85 1.83 15.98
N ASP A 295 -0.97 1.43 16.91
CA ASP A 295 -0.59 2.22 18.10
C ASP A 295 0.79 2.91 17.96
N GLY A 296 1.53 2.61 16.89
CA GLY A 296 2.86 3.13 16.62
C GLY A 296 4.00 2.52 17.46
N THR A 297 3.78 1.38 18.12
CA THR A 297 4.83 0.69 18.89
C THR A 297 5.70 -0.22 18.03
N LEU A 298 5.14 -0.91 17.05
CA LEU A 298 5.85 -1.87 16.19
C LEU A 298 5.91 -1.46 14.72
N ILE A 299 7.04 -1.74 14.10
CA ILE A 299 7.26 -1.73 12.64
C ILE A 299 7.35 -3.20 12.19
N VAL A 300 6.80 -3.52 11.01
CA VAL A 300 7.13 -4.74 10.27
C VAL A 300 7.85 -4.38 8.97
N SER A 301 8.87 -5.15 8.61
CA SER A 301 9.52 -5.10 7.29
C SER A 301 9.61 -6.50 6.67
N CYS A 302 9.65 -6.57 5.35
CA CYS A 302 10.02 -7.78 4.62
C CYS A 302 10.88 -7.44 3.41
N ALA A 303 11.66 -8.42 2.94
CA ALA A 303 12.54 -8.27 1.79
C ALA A 303 12.58 -9.54 0.93
N LEU A 304 13.31 -9.43 -0.18
CA LEU A 304 13.53 -10.55 -1.09
C LEU A 304 14.43 -11.65 -0.48
N ASP A 305 15.05 -11.40 0.69
CA ASP A 305 15.71 -12.41 1.53
C ASP A 305 14.72 -13.42 2.16
N GLY A 306 13.41 -13.26 1.93
CA GLY A 306 12.33 -14.13 2.41
C GLY A 306 11.97 -13.93 3.89
N LEU A 307 12.68 -13.05 4.60
CA LEU A 307 12.49 -12.79 6.01
C LEU A 307 11.42 -11.71 6.23
N ILE A 308 10.66 -11.85 7.32
CA ILE A 308 9.78 -10.81 7.82
C ILE A 308 10.27 -10.44 9.23
N ARG A 309 10.58 -9.18 9.50
CA ARG A 309 11.16 -8.73 10.77
C ARG A 309 10.23 -7.74 11.49
N ILE A 310 10.05 -7.94 12.79
CA ILE A 310 9.25 -7.09 13.68
C ILE A 310 10.21 -6.29 14.56
N TRP A 311 10.06 -4.97 14.57
CA TRP A 311 10.96 -4.04 15.26
C TRP A 311 10.21 -3.21 16.29
N ASP A 312 10.81 -2.95 17.45
CA ASP A 312 10.33 -1.90 18.34
C ASP A 312 10.67 -0.52 17.77
N THR A 313 9.66 0.32 17.60
CA THR A 313 9.80 1.68 17.07
C THR A 313 10.64 2.56 17.99
N LEU A 314 10.56 2.37 19.32
CA LEU A 314 11.26 3.25 20.26
C LEU A 314 12.77 3.00 20.29
N SER A 315 13.21 1.76 20.46
CA SER A 315 14.62 1.35 20.53
C SER A 315 15.27 1.06 19.18
N GLY A 316 14.49 0.59 18.19
CA GLY A 316 14.99 0.05 16.93
C GLY A 316 15.48 -1.39 17.00
N GLN A 317 15.24 -2.11 18.11
CA GLN A 317 15.62 -3.52 18.23
C GLN A 317 14.70 -4.41 17.40
N CYS A 318 15.28 -5.40 16.70
CA CYS A 318 14.51 -6.50 16.11
C CYS A 318 14.01 -7.41 17.24
N LEU A 319 12.69 -7.52 17.40
CA LEU A 319 12.03 -8.35 18.41
C LEU A 319 11.79 -9.78 17.92
N ARG A 320 11.52 -9.95 16.62
CA ARG A 320 11.25 -11.25 15.97
C ARG A 320 11.68 -11.21 14.52
N THR A 321 12.27 -12.30 14.06
CA THR A 321 12.33 -12.67 12.63
C THR A 321 11.37 -13.84 12.41
N LEU A 322 10.48 -13.72 11.45
CA LEU A 322 9.61 -14.79 10.96
C LEU A 322 10.23 -15.31 9.65
N VAL A 323 10.27 -16.64 9.52
CA VAL A 323 10.95 -17.36 8.44
C VAL A 323 10.08 -18.54 8.03
N MET A 324 10.04 -18.86 6.73
CA MET A 324 9.40 -20.09 6.25
C MET A 324 10.43 -21.17 5.92
N GLU A 325 9.99 -22.43 5.90
CA GLU A 325 10.81 -23.59 5.55
C GLU A 325 11.40 -23.47 4.12
N ASP A 326 10.58 -23.10 3.13
CA ASP A 326 11.02 -22.86 1.75
C ASP A 326 11.58 -21.44 1.50
N ASN A 327 11.44 -20.54 2.47
CA ASN A 327 11.90 -19.13 2.44
C ASN A 327 11.72 -18.39 1.08
N PRO A 328 10.50 -18.33 0.48
CA PRO A 328 10.26 -17.59 -0.76
C PRO A 328 10.36 -16.07 -0.52
N PRO A 329 10.80 -15.28 -1.52
CA PRO A 329 10.91 -13.82 -1.40
C PRO A 329 9.60 -13.16 -0.96
N ALA A 330 9.66 -12.30 0.05
CA ALA A 330 8.51 -11.61 0.63
C ALA A 330 8.39 -10.18 0.09
N THR A 331 7.31 -9.90 -0.64
CA THR A 331 7.18 -8.68 -1.45
C THR A 331 6.33 -7.57 -0.84
N CYS A 332 5.42 -7.90 0.07
CA CYS A 332 4.65 -6.91 0.83
C CYS A 332 4.28 -7.44 2.21
N VAL A 333 4.11 -6.55 3.19
CA VAL A 333 3.60 -6.84 4.53
C VAL A 333 2.63 -5.76 5.00
N LYS A 334 1.58 -6.18 5.73
CA LYS A 334 0.63 -5.30 6.43
C LYS A 334 0.23 -5.85 7.79
N PHE A 335 0.15 -5.01 8.81
CA PHE A 335 -0.47 -5.38 10.08
C PHE A 335 -1.98 -5.53 9.92
N SER A 336 -2.59 -6.44 10.67
CA SER A 336 -4.05 -6.45 10.83
C SER A 336 -4.51 -5.21 11.60
N PRO A 337 -5.69 -4.63 11.31
CA PRO A 337 -6.18 -3.42 11.99
C PRO A 337 -6.29 -3.55 13.52
N ASN A 338 -6.38 -4.77 14.05
CA ASN A 338 -6.40 -5.07 15.49
C ASN A 338 -5.01 -5.33 16.11
N GLY A 339 -3.94 -5.15 15.33
CA GLY A 339 -2.54 -5.28 15.76
C GLY A 339 -2.03 -6.70 16.05
N LYS A 340 -2.86 -7.75 15.90
CA LYS A 340 -2.51 -9.12 16.34
C LYS A 340 -1.77 -9.98 15.30
N TYR A 341 -1.89 -9.64 14.02
CA TYR A 341 -1.38 -10.45 12.91
C TYR A 341 -0.62 -9.60 11.89
N VAL A 342 0.20 -10.25 11.08
CA VAL A 342 0.81 -9.68 9.88
C VAL A 342 0.35 -10.48 8.67
N LEU A 343 -0.19 -9.82 7.64
CA LEU A 343 -0.41 -10.39 6.32
C LEU A 343 0.85 -10.15 5.48
N ALA A 344 1.34 -11.18 4.81
CA ALA A 344 2.54 -11.12 3.98
C ALA A 344 2.29 -11.74 2.60
N TRP A 345 2.78 -11.09 1.55
CA TRP A 345 2.76 -11.55 0.16
C TRP A 345 4.12 -12.15 -0.19
N THR A 346 4.12 -13.26 -0.92
CA THR A 346 5.36 -13.97 -1.32
C THR A 346 5.28 -14.43 -2.77
N LEU A 347 6.43 -14.51 -3.45
CA LEU A 347 6.56 -14.89 -4.87
C LEU A 347 6.37 -16.40 -5.14
N ASP A 348 5.37 -17.00 -4.49
CA ASP A 348 4.95 -18.40 -4.62
C ASP A 348 3.42 -18.50 -4.78
N GLY A 349 2.78 -17.47 -5.37
CA GLY A 349 1.33 -17.41 -5.57
C GLY A 349 0.50 -17.35 -4.28
N CYS A 350 1.12 -17.08 -3.12
CA CYS A 350 0.48 -17.15 -1.80
C CYS A 350 0.47 -15.81 -1.05
N ILE A 351 -0.53 -15.67 -0.17
CA ILE A 351 -0.58 -14.63 0.87
C ILE A 351 -0.74 -15.34 2.23
N ARG A 352 0.06 -14.97 3.23
CA ARG A 352 0.13 -15.68 4.52
C ARG A 352 -0.15 -14.74 5.68
N MET A 353 -1.10 -15.09 6.53
CA MET A 353 -1.42 -14.38 7.77
C MET A 353 -0.69 -15.03 8.94
N TRP A 354 0.24 -14.30 9.54
CA TRP A 354 1.11 -14.70 10.64
C TRP A 354 0.59 -14.24 12.00
N SER A 355 0.69 -15.12 12.98
CA SER A 355 0.74 -14.75 14.40
C SER A 355 2.20 -14.50 14.75
N TYR A 356 2.62 -13.23 14.75
CA TYR A 356 4.02 -12.85 15.00
C TYR A 356 4.45 -13.05 16.48
N VAL A 357 3.47 -13.19 17.38
CA VAL A 357 3.69 -13.52 18.80
C VAL A 357 3.97 -15.02 18.98
N GLU A 358 3.30 -15.88 18.21
CA GLU A 358 3.48 -17.34 18.21
C GLU A 358 4.48 -17.82 17.13
N SER A 359 5.07 -16.90 16.36
CA SER A 359 6.00 -17.15 15.25
C SER A 359 5.52 -18.18 14.20
N ARG A 360 4.21 -18.20 13.88
CA ARG A 360 3.61 -19.18 12.95
C ARG A 360 2.61 -18.58 11.96
N VAL A 361 2.45 -19.24 10.81
CA VAL A 361 1.36 -19.01 9.86
C VAL A 361 0.05 -19.54 10.46
N VAL A 362 -1.02 -18.71 10.41
CA VAL A 362 -2.37 -19.03 10.89
C VAL A 362 -3.31 -19.31 9.71
N LYS A 363 -3.12 -18.62 8.57
CA LYS A 363 -3.88 -18.82 7.33
C LYS A 363 -2.95 -18.62 6.12
N THR A 364 -3.21 -19.37 5.05
CA THR A 364 -2.63 -19.17 3.72
C THR A 364 -3.77 -18.99 2.73
N PHE A 365 -3.71 -17.96 1.90
CA PHE A 365 -4.64 -17.65 0.83
C PHE A 365 -3.93 -17.85 -0.52
N GLN A 366 -4.65 -18.39 -1.50
CA GLN A 366 -4.13 -18.83 -2.81
C GLN A 366 -5.17 -18.57 -3.91
N GLY A 367 -4.76 -18.63 -5.17
CA GLY A 367 -5.63 -18.43 -6.35
C GLY A 367 -5.44 -17.10 -7.07
N HIS A 368 -4.55 -16.23 -6.57
CA HIS A 368 -3.93 -15.16 -7.35
C HIS A 368 -2.60 -15.64 -7.96
N VAL A 369 -2.15 -14.99 -9.02
CA VAL A 369 -0.83 -15.19 -9.63
C VAL A 369 0.10 -14.11 -9.09
N ASN A 370 1.28 -14.49 -8.57
CA ASN A 370 2.23 -13.61 -7.90
C ASN A 370 3.61 -14.29 -7.88
N ASP A 371 4.37 -14.09 -8.96
CA ASP A 371 5.60 -14.84 -9.27
C ASP A 371 6.77 -13.89 -9.66
N LYS A 372 6.48 -12.62 -9.96
CA LYS A 372 7.43 -11.63 -10.53
C LYS A 372 7.31 -10.22 -9.93
N TYR A 373 6.11 -9.76 -9.58
CA TYR A 373 5.88 -8.38 -9.15
C TYR A 373 5.64 -8.28 -7.63
N SER A 374 6.02 -7.13 -7.04
CA SER A 374 5.65 -6.84 -5.66
C SER A 374 4.19 -6.38 -5.59
N LEU A 375 3.27 -7.33 -5.41
CA LEU A 375 1.85 -7.04 -5.25
C LEU A 375 1.56 -6.54 -3.83
N SER A 376 0.78 -5.46 -3.75
CA SER A 376 0.33 -4.87 -2.50
C SER A 376 -1.19 -4.96 -2.36
N GLY A 377 -1.65 -5.28 -1.16
CA GLY A 377 -3.06 -5.36 -0.81
C GLY A 377 -3.29 -4.99 0.64
N CYS A 378 -4.48 -5.29 1.16
CA CYS A 378 -4.90 -4.84 2.49
C CYS A 378 -6.03 -5.71 3.07
N PHE A 379 -6.48 -5.32 4.26
CA PHE A 379 -7.66 -5.86 4.90
C PHE A 379 -8.91 -5.03 4.56
N GLY A 380 -10.08 -5.65 4.59
CA GLY A 380 -11.37 -4.98 4.51
C GLY A 380 -12.43 -5.67 5.37
N THR A 381 -13.56 -4.99 5.55
CA THR A 381 -14.72 -5.49 6.30
C THR A 381 -15.96 -5.54 5.40
N TYR A 382 -16.84 -6.50 5.64
CA TYR A 382 -18.07 -6.69 4.87
C TYR A 382 -19.24 -7.11 5.76
N GLY A 383 -20.40 -7.37 5.15
CA GLY A 383 -21.66 -7.69 5.84
C GLY A 383 -22.69 -6.57 5.72
N PRO A 384 -23.98 -6.85 5.99
CA PRO A 384 -25.05 -5.84 5.83
C PRO A 384 -24.84 -4.66 6.79
N PRO A 385 -25.04 -3.40 6.36
CA PRO A 385 -24.73 -2.22 7.17
C PRO A 385 -25.53 -2.15 8.48
N ASN A 386 -26.72 -2.74 8.51
CA ASN A 386 -27.61 -2.77 9.67
C ASN A 386 -27.49 -4.04 10.52
N VAL A 387 -26.46 -4.87 10.31
CA VAL A 387 -26.26 -6.15 11.01
C VAL A 387 -24.92 -6.16 11.74
N THR A 388 -24.98 -6.25 13.08
CA THR A 388 -23.81 -6.47 13.93
C THR A 388 -23.62 -7.96 14.19
N TYR A 389 -22.43 -8.48 13.90
CA TYR A 389 -21.98 -9.83 14.26
C TYR A 389 -21.05 -9.75 15.48
N ASP A 390 -20.96 -10.82 16.28
CA ASP A 390 -20.06 -10.91 17.45
C ASP A 390 -18.58 -10.63 17.12
N GLN A 391 -18.18 -10.88 15.86
CA GLN A 391 -16.90 -10.45 15.30
C GLN A 391 -17.15 -9.88 13.89
N PRO A 392 -16.50 -8.77 13.51
CA PRO A 392 -16.70 -8.16 12.20
C PRO A 392 -16.26 -9.12 11.08
N LEU A 393 -17.13 -9.32 10.10
CA LEU A 393 -16.79 -10.10 8.92
C LEU A 393 -15.71 -9.36 8.12
N CYS A 394 -14.61 -10.05 7.81
CA CYS A 394 -13.41 -9.42 7.30
C CYS A 394 -12.74 -10.26 6.22
N PHE A 395 -12.22 -9.57 5.20
CA PHE A 395 -11.53 -10.14 4.05
C PHE A 395 -10.10 -9.62 3.95
N ALA A 396 -9.24 -10.43 3.32
CA ALA A 396 -8.00 -9.94 2.71
C ALA A 396 -8.30 -9.66 1.22
N VAL A 397 -7.71 -8.61 0.65
CA VAL A 397 -7.79 -8.29 -0.78
C VAL A 397 -6.40 -8.12 -1.37
N SER A 398 -6.20 -8.58 -2.61
CA SER A 398 -4.96 -8.42 -3.36
C SER A 398 -5.24 -8.24 -4.84
N GLY A 399 -4.36 -7.50 -5.52
CA GLY A 399 -4.18 -7.62 -6.97
C GLY A 399 -3.55 -8.96 -7.34
N SER A 400 -3.45 -9.21 -8.65
CA SER A 400 -2.93 -10.44 -9.25
C SER A 400 -2.24 -10.10 -10.58
N GLU A 401 -1.24 -10.90 -10.98
CA GLU A 401 -0.50 -10.66 -12.23
C GLU A 401 -1.36 -10.91 -13.49
N ASP A 402 -2.42 -11.72 -13.37
CA ASP A 402 -3.41 -12.00 -14.43
C ASP A 402 -4.42 -10.85 -14.68
N GLY A 403 -4.23 -9.68 -14.07
CA GLY A 403 -5.11 -8.52 -14.22
C GLY A 403 -6.39 -8.55 -13.38
N SER A 404 -6.52 -9.54 -12.48
CA SER A 404 -7.65 -9.65 -11.55
C SER A 404 -7.36 -9.09 -10.15
N ILE A 405 -8.43 -8.93 -9.36
CA ILE A 405 -8.39 -8.61 -7.93
C ILE A 405 -9.17 -9.70 -7.20
N LEU A 406 -8.60 -10.28 -6.15
CA LEU A 406 -9.23 -11.34 -5.38
C LEU A 406 -9.50 -10.91 -3.95
N PHE A 407 -10.63 -11.37 -3.42
CA PHE A 407 -11.10 -11.13 -2.06
C PHE A 407 -11.27 -12.48 -1.36
N TRP A 408 -10.57 -12.71 -0.24
CA TRP A 408 -10.70 -13.95 0.55
C TRP A 408 -11.26 -13.66 1.94
N ASP A 409 -12.27 -14.42 2.37
CA ASP A 409 -12.73 -14.41 3.76
C ASP A 409 -11.62 -14.92 4.70
N ILE A 410 -11.27 -14.16 5.73
CA ILE A 410 -10.13 -14.49 6.61
C ILE A 410 -10.39 -15.78 7.40
N VAL A 411 -11.65 -16.10 7.68
CA VAL A 411 -12.02 -17.27 8.49
C VAL A 411 -12.00 -18.56 7.66
N SER A 412 -12.77 -18.63 6.57
CA SER A 412 -12.89 -19.82 5.72
C SER A 412 -11.78 -19.96 4.68
N LYS A 413 -11.12 -18.85 4.30
CA LYS A 413 -10.20 -18.72 3.15
C LYS A 413 -10.86 -18.84 1.77
N GLN A 414 -12.20 -18.88 1.68
CA GLN A 414 -12.89 -18.91 0.40
C GLN A 414 -12.77 -17.57 -0.34
N ILE A 415 -12.70 -17.63 -1.67
CA ILE A 415 -12.74 -16.45 -2.53
C ILE A 415 -14.19 -15.94 -2.58
N LEU A 416 -14.45 -14.78 -1.98
CA LEU A 416 -15.77 -14.15 -1.93
C LEU A 416 -16.15 -13.53 -3.27
N GLN A 417 -15.18 -12.91 -3.94
CA GLN A 417 -15.33 -12.28 -5.25
C GLN A 417 -13.97 -12.25 -5.98
N ARG A 418 -14.01 -12.29 -7.30
CA ARG A 418 -12.88 -12.00 -8.19
C ARG A 418 -13.32 -10.93 -9.19
N LEU A 419 -12.67 -9.77 -9.17
CA LEU A 419 -12.91 -8.68 -10.13
C LEU A 419 -11.94 -8.82 -11.31
N THR A 420 -12.38 -8.42 -12.49
CA THR A 420 -11.58 -8.37 -13.72
C THR A 420 -11.80 -7.03 -14.41
N GLY A 421 -10.75 -6.50 -15.05
CA GLY A 421 -10.85 -5.24 -15.79
C GLY A 421 -9.50 -4.65 -16.18
N HIS A 422 -8.49 -4.74 -15.30
CA HIS A 422 -7.12 -4.35 -15.64
C HIS A 422 -6.55 -5.26 -16.74
N SER A 423 -5.83 -4.68 -17.71
CA SER A 423 -5.27 -5.43 -18.85
C SER A 423 -3.81 -5.87 -18.61
N GLY A 424 -3.45 -6.13 -17.35
CA GLY A 424 -2.11 -6.48 -16.90
C GLY A 424 -2.00 -6.40 -15.38
N ALA A 425 -0.86 -6.82 -14.82
CA ALA A 425 -0.66 -7.00 -13.38
C ALA A 425 -1.14 -5.83 -12.51
N VAL A 426 -1.99 -6.14 -11.52
CA VAL A 426 -2.55 -5.18 -10.55
C VAL A 426 -1.59 -5.08 -9.37
N LEU A 427 -0.80 -4.00 -9.33
CA LEU A 427 0.32 -3.84 -8.40
C LEU A 427 -0.11 -3.43 -6.99
N CYS A 428 -1.19 -2.65 -6.86
CA CYS A 428 -1.65 -2.16 -5.57
C CYS A 428 -3.18 -2.12 -5.49
N VAL A 429 -3.73 -2.53 -4.33
CA VAL A 429 -5.17 -2.47 -4.01
C VAL A 429 -5.38 -1.94 -2.59
N HIS A 430 -6.21 -0.91 -2.43
CA HIS A 430 -6.55 -0.29 -1.15
C HIS A 430 -8.07 -0.25 -0.92
N THR A 431 -8.50 -0.51 0.32
CA THR A 431 -9.90 -0.42 0.76
C THR A 431 -10.21 0.97 1.33
N GLY A 432 -11.47 1.37 1.28
CA GLY A 432 -11.96 2.65 1.80
C GLY A 432 -13.46 2.63 2.07
N THR A 433 -13.98 3.69 2.68
CA THR A 433 -15.42 3.85 2.90
C THR A 433 -15.76 5.34 2.88
N LEU A 434 -16.54 5.76 1.88
CA LEU A 434 -16.99 7.14 1.71
C LEU A 434 -18.49 7.20 1.97
N ASN A 435 -18.92 8.05 2.92
CA ASN A 435 -20.32 8.23 3.29
C ASN A 435 -21.07 6.91 3.59
N GLY A 436 -20.37 5.94 4.21
CA GLY A 436 -20.89 4.60 4.51
C GLY A 436 -20.81 3.59 3.36
N LYS A 437 -20.64 4.02 2.11
CA LYS A 437 -20.47 3.12 0.95
C LYS A 437 -19.04 2.59 0.94
N ARG A 438 -18.88 1.26 0.99
CA ARG A 438 -17.55 0.62 0.95
C ARG A 438 -17.00 0.66 -0.47
N MET A 439 -15.71 0.97 -0.59
CA MET A 439 -15.04 1.18 -1.87
C MET A 439 -13.67 0.50 -1.87
N VAL A 440 -13.20 0.15 -3.06
CA VAL A 440 -11.87 -0.38 -3.33
C VAL A 440 -11.26 0.43 -4.45
N VAL A 441 -9.97 0.73 -4.37
CA VAL A 441 -9.21 1.33 -5.47
C VAL A 441 -8.04 0.43 -5.81
N SER A 442 -7.77 0.25 -7.11
CA SER A 442 -6.68 -0.58 -7.62
C SER A 442 -5.89 0.13 -8.71
N CYS A 443 -4.62 -0.21 -8.86
CA CYS A 443 -3.79 0.31 -9.95
C CYS A 443 -2.79 -0.76 -10.45
N GLY A 444 -2.24 -0.56 -11.64
CA GLY A 444 -1.32 -1.55 -12.21
C GLY A 444 -0.51 -1.11 -13.43
N VAL A 445 0.10 -2.13 -14.05
CA VAL A 445 0.98 -1.96 -15.23
C VAL A 445 0.22 -1.43 -16.45
N ASP A 446 -1.11 -1.60 -16.50
CA ASP A 446 -1.99 -1.06 -17.56
C ASP A 446 -2.18 0.47 -17.55
N LYS A 447 -1.47 1.18 -16.67
CA LYS A 447 -1.45 2.66 -16.52
C LYS A 447 -2.78 3.25 -16.02
N THR A 448 -3.74 2.41 -15.61
CA THR A 448 -5.02 2.86 -15.07
C THR A 448 -5.07 2.79 -13.55
N VAL A 449 -5.93 3.63 -12.98
CA VAL A 449 -6.43 3.47 -11.61
C VAL A 449 -7.92 3.19 -11.72
N ARG A 450 -8.42 2.17 -11.03
CA ARG A 450 -9.83 1.77 -11.09
C ARG A 450 -10.45 1.87 -9.72
N VAL A 451 -11.67 2.40 -9.68
CA VAL A 451 -12.48 2.56 -8.48
C VAL A 451 -13.64 1.58 -8.57
N TRP A 452 -13.77 0.73 -7.56
CA TRP A 452 -14.82 -0.27 -7.43
C TRP A 452 -15.69 0.09 -6.22
N ALA A 453 -17.00 0.17 -6.41
CA ALA A 453 -17.95 0.48 -5.34
C ALA A 453 -18.79 -0.76 -5.05
N GLU A 454 -19.09 -1.01 -3.78
CA GLU A 454 -20.06 -2.03 -3.40
C GLU A 454 -21.48 -1.59 -3.81
N VAL A 455 -22.28 -2.54 -4.27
CA VAL A 455 -23.67 -2.34 -4.69
C VAL A 455 -24.59 -3.25 -3.88
N ASP A 456 -25.49 -2.66 -3.10
CA ASP A 456 -26.53 -3.40 -2.39
C ASP A 456 -27.57 -3.95 -3.39
N GLU A 457 -27.75 -5.26 -3.44
CA GLU A 457 -28.71 -5.91 -4.37
C GLU A 457 -30.19 -5.58 -4.07
N ASN A 458 -30.45 -5.05 -2.87
CA ASN A 458 -31.78 -4.59 -2.44
C ASN A 458 -31.98 -3.07 -2.61
N ALA A 459 -30.98 -2.33 -3.08
CA ALA A 459 -31.15 -0.93 -3.45
C ALA A 459 -31.76 -0.86 -4.86
N THR A 460 -33.06 -0.56 -4.94
CA THR A 460 -33.73 -0.26 -6.20
C THR A 460 -33.04 0.92 -6.92
N GLU A 461 -32.97 0.87 -8.24
CA GLU A 461 -32.36 1.92 -9.07
C GLU A 461 -33.13 3.24 -8.95
N SER A 462 -32.68 4.08 -8.02
CA SER A 462 -33.11 5.47 -7.81
C SER A 462 -31.94 6.28 -7.25
N ASP A 463 -31.71 7.46 -7.83
CA ASP A 463 -30.71 8.46 -7.45
C ASP A 463 -29.22 8.10 -7.69
N ASP A 464 -28.78 8.20 -8.95
CA ASP A 464 -27.43 8.72 -9.32
C ASP A 464 -27.32 9.09 -10.83
N ASP A 465 -28.06 8.40 -11.73
CA ASP A 465 -27.99 8.63 -13.19
C ASP A 465 -28.76 9.88 -13.67
N ALA A 466 -28.14 11.06 -13.51
CA ALA A 466 -28.72 12.33 -13.96
C ALA A 466 -27.72 13.39 -14.51
N ALA A 467 -26.57 12.99 -15.08
CA ALA A 467 -25.63 13.95 -15.71
C ALA A 467 -24.62 13.39 -16.73
N SER A 468 -25.06 12.77 -17.84
CA SER A 468 -24.15 12.50 -18.98
C SER A 468 -24.83 12.43 -20.36
N ASP A 469 -25.51 13.50 -20.79
CA ASP A 469 -25.84 13.65 -22.22
C ASP A 469 -24.56 13.80 -23.05
N GLY A 470 -24.40 12.96 -24.06
CA GLY A 470 -23.17 12.84 -24.85
C GLY A 470 -23.12 13.78 -26.05
N VAL A 471 -21.96 14.39 -26.29
CA VAL A 471 -21.64 15.08 -27.56
C VAL A 471 -20.34 14.52 -28.13
N THR A 472 -20.46 13.56 -29.04
CA THR A 472 -19.36 13.09 -29.90
C THR A 472 -19.30 13.93 -31.18
N PRO A 473 -18.21 14.65 -31.46
CA PRO A 473 -18.02 15.29 -32.76
C PRO A 473 -17.53 14.26 -33.80
N THR A 474 -18.26 14.11 -34.90
CA THR A 474 -17.78 13.38 -36.08
C THR A 474 -16.91 14.29 -36.97
N PRO A 475 -15.81 13.78 -37.56
CA PRO A 475 -15.04 14.51 -38.56
C PRO A 475 -15.51 14.15 -39.97
N GLU A 476 -16.07 15.11 -40.70
CA GLU A 476 -16.24 14.99 -42.16
C GLU A 476 -15.44 16.07 -42.89
N SER A 477 -14.68 15.63 -43.90
CA SER A 477 -13.88 16.49 -44.76
C SER A 477 -14.47 16.53 -46.16
N HIS A 478 -14.89 17.69 -46.63
CA HIS A 478 -14.99 17.95 -48.06
C HIS A 478 -14.63 19.39 -48.42
N SER A 479 -13.82 19.52 -49.47
CA SER A 479 -13.43 20.80 -50.07
C SER A 479 -14.33 21.12 -51.27
N GLN A 480 -14.64 22.40 -51.49
CA GLN A 480 -14.49 23.02 -52.81
C GLN A 480 -14.54 24.56 -52.78
N LYS A 481 -14.19 25.18 -53.90
CA LYS A 481 -14.01 26.63 -54.08
C LYS A 481 -15.32 27.33 -54.42
N SER A 482 -15.52 28.56 -53.92
CA SER A 482 -16.16 29.62 -54.70
C SER A 482 -15.81 31.04 -54.20
N THR A 483 -15.59 31.91 -55.18
CA THR A 483 -15.48 33.38 -55.16
C THR A 483 -15.91 33.85 -56.57
N PRO A 484 -16.19 35.14 -56.87
CA PRO A 484 -16.24 36.34 -56.02
C PRO A 484 -17.52 37.21 -56.21
N THR A 485 -17.67 38.24 -55.37
CA THR A 485 -18.14 39.62 -55.68
C THR A 485 -17.74 40.49 -54.47
N LEU A 486 -17.05 41.63 -54.58
CA LEU A 486 -17.30 42.89 -55.31
C LEU A 486 -18.54 43.65 -54.83
N ASP A 487 -18.29 44.60 -53.92
CA ASP A 487 -18.79 45.98 -53.78
C ASP A 487 -18.14 46.51 -52.48
N ALA A 488 -17.86 47.79 -52.20
CA ALA A 488 -17.66 49.07 -52.90
C ALA A 488 -17.45 50.10 -51.74
N ASP A 489 -16.98 51.32 -52.04
CA ASP A 489 -16.70 52.41 -51.07
C ASP A 489 -15.59 52.14 -50.01
N GLY A 490 -14.75 53.10 -49.62
CA GLY A 490 -14.54 54.45 -50.15
C GLY A 490 -13.61 55.28 -49.23
N ASP A 491 -12.56 55.89 -49.82
CA ASP A 491 -11.66 56.90 -49.20
C ASP A 491 -10.80 56.44 -47.97
N ASN A 492 -9.65 57.04 -47.61
CA ASN A 492 -8.93 58.21 -48.15
C ASN A 492 -7.40 58.13 -47.89
N ALA A 493 -6.65 59.13 -48.37
CA ALA A 493 -5.29 59.58 -48.00
C ALA A 493 -4.05 58.80 -48.49
N MET A 494 -3.19 59.53 -49.20
CA MET A 494 -1.86 59.17 -49.69
C MET A 494 -0.78 59.12 -48.59
N THR A 495 0.31 58.35 -48.80
CA THR A 495 1.63 58.90 -49.26
C THR A 495 2.59 57.79 -49.70
N ASP A 496 2.95 57.80 -50.99
CA ASP A 496 4.27 57.57 -51.62
C ASP A 496 5.38 56.80 -50.85
N VAL A 497 5.87 55.64 -51.35
CA VAL A 497 6.92 55.45 -52.41
C VAL A 497 8.35 55.59 -51.82
N SER A 498 9.36 54.73 -52.07
CA SER A 498 9.71 53.97 -53.29
C SER A 498 10.53 52.67 -53.08
N VAL A 499 10.27 51.66 -53.94
CA VAL A 499 11.26 50.91 -54.77
C VAL A 499 12.32 49.97 -54.12
N VAL A 500 11.99 48.67 -54.19
CA VAL A 500 12.78 47.42 -54.46
C VAL A 500 13.88 47.51 -55.56
N PRO A 501 14.67 46.45 -55.94
CA PRO A 501 14.90 45.09 -55.39
C PRO A 501 16.40 44.65 -55.35
N SER A 502 16.67 43.36 -55.08
CA SER A 502 17.76 42.53 -55.70
C SER A 502 19.23 42.82 -55.27
N THR A 503 20.24 41.93 -55.36
CA THR A 503 20.33 40.47 -55.69
C THR A 503 21.63 39.87 -55.11
N THR A 504 21.67 38.54 -54.93
CA THR A 504 22.86 37.63 -54.92
C THR A 504 24.28 38.15 -54.60
N ALA A 505 24.94 37.59 -53.56
CA ALA A 505 26.24 36.90 -53.66
C ALA A 505 26.72 36.29 -52.32
N THR A 506 27.48 35.20 -52.41
CA THR A 506 28.34 34.56 -51.37
C THR A 506 29.80 34.56 -51.90
N PRO A 507 30.86 34.10 -51.20
CA PRO A 507 30.99 33.52 -49.85
C PRO A 507 32.15 34.13 -49.01
N ALA A 508 32.69 33.36 -48.05
CA ALA A 508 34.01 33.51 -47.36
C ALA A 508 34.09 34.60 -46.25
N GLU A 509 34.88 34.44 -45.17
CA GLU A 509 35.70 33.30 -44.71
C GLU A 509 35.85 33.27 -43.17
N ASP A 510 36.67 32.33 -42.65
CA ASP A 510 36.91 32.04 -41.23
C ASP A 510 37.38 33.22 -40.34
N VAL A 511 37.21 33.05 -39.01
CA VAL A 511 38.35 33.01 -38.05
C VAL A 511 37.87 32.53 -36.66
N MET A 512 38.71 31.76 -35.96
CA MET A 512 38.49 31.32 -34.56
C MET A 512 39.18 32.24 -33.53
N MET A 513 39.12 31.84 -32.25
CA MET A 513 39.66 32.45 -31.02
C MET A 513 38.64 33.35 -30.29
N GLU A 514 38.49 33.25 -28.97
CA GLU A 514 39.26 32.48 -27.96
C GLU A 514 38.35 31.76 -26.96
#